data_AF-T1B7S6-F1
#
_entry.id   AF-T1B7S6-F1
#
_cell.length_a   1.000
_cell.length_b   1.000
_cell.length_c   1.000
_cell.angle_alpha   90.00
_cell.angle_beta   90.00
_cell.angle_gamma   90.00
#
_symmetry.space_group_name_H-M   'P 1'
#
loop_
_entity.id
_entity.type
_entity.pdbx_description
1 polymer ?
#
loop_
_entity_poly.entity_id
_entity_poly.type
_entity_poly.pdbx_seq_one_letter_code
_entity_poly.pdbx_strand_id
1 'polypeptide(L)'
;MAVVRDIVYASSSLAAGAFDLADSVGITHAVFEILRNARILRPHADPNLVVCWGGHSIARAEYDYTKQVGYQLGLRGLDICTGCGPGAMKGPMKGATIAHAKQRRRHNRYIGITEPGIIAAESPNPIVNHLVIMPDIEKRLEAFVRIGHGIIVFPGGVGTAEEIFYLLGLLLHPDNAMQTLPLILTGPRESATYFEQIDRFLRMALGDGIARHYHIIINDPQAVARAMSKGVDRVREQRLDNKDAFFFNWALNVPFAYQQPFQPTHEAMAALSLHRDRPAHELAADLRRAFSGIVAGNVKEEGLRTIETGGPYAISGEPAIMQALDAMLQAFVAQHRMKLPGGKGYQPCYRITTDG
;
A
#
# COMPACT_ATOMS: atom_id res chain seq x y z
N MET A 1 -17.28 -18.00 -2.21
CA MET A 1 -18.28 -17.20 -1.48
C MET A 1 -17.87 -15.74 -1.25
N ALA A 2 -16.62 -15.40 -0.92
CA ALA A 2 -16.20 -13.99 -0.69
C ALA A 2 -16.40 -13.07 -1.91
N VAL A 3 -16.01 -13.52 -3.12
CA VAL A 3 -16.17 -12.75 -4.37
C VAL A 3 -17.64 -12.36 -4.61
N VAL A 4 -18.55 -13.33 -4.56
CA VAL A 4 -20.00 -13.09 -4.75
C VAL A 4 -20.55 -12.17 -3.67
N ARG A 5 -20.18 -12.40 -2.39
CA ARG A 5 -20.61 -11.55 -1.27
C ARG A 5 -20.24 -10.08 -1.52
N ASP A 6 -18.98 -9.82 -1.88
CA ASP A 6 -18.47 -8.44 -1.97
C ASP A 6 -18.97 -7.73 -3.23
N ILE A 7 -19.01 -8.43 -4.38
CA ILE A 7 -19.53 -7.85 -5.64
C ILE A 7 -21.03 -7.53 -5.51
N VAL A 8 -21.82 -8.45 -4.95
CA VAL A 8 -23.27 -8.22 -4.77
C VAL A 8 -23.51 -7.12 -3.75
N TYR A 9 -22.78 -7.09 -2.63
CA TYR A 9 -22.96 -6.05 -1.64
C TYR A 9 -22.57 -4.67 -2.19
N ALA A 10 -21.37 -4.55 -2.77
CA ALA A 10 -20.93 -3.28 -3.37
C ALA A 10 -21.89 -2.81 -4.45
N SER A 11 -22.30 -3.68 -5.39
CA SER A 11 -23.24 -3.28 -6.44
C SER A 11 -24.60 -2.87 -5.88
N SER A 12 -25.16 -3.63 -4.94
CA SER A 12 -26.47 -3.34 -4.35
C SER A 12 -26.48 -2.08 -3.48
N SER A 13 -25.48 -1.90 -2.62
CA SER A 13 -25.39 -0.76 -1.69
C SER A 13 -25.00 0.54 -2.39
N LEU A 14 -24.09 0.48 -3.37
CA LEU A 14 -23.72 1.66 -4.16
C LEU A 14 -24.86 2.05 -5.11
N ALA A 15 -25.51 1.09 -5.78
CA ALA A 15 -26.65 1.39 -6.66
C ALA A 15 -27.88 1.88 -5.90
N ALA A 16 -28.06 1.47 -4.64
CA ALA A 16 -29.14 1.97 -3.78
C ALA A 16 -28.87 3.38 -3.22
N GLY A 17 -27.73 4.01 -3.54
CA GLY A 17 -27.38 5.33 -3.04
C GLY A 17 -27.20 5.39 -1.51
N ALA A 18 -26.81 4.26 -0.89
CA ALA A 18 -26.70 4.17 0.56
C ALA A 18 -25.58 5.07 1.14
N PHE A 19 -24.65 5.53 0.30
CA PHE A 19 -23.55 6.42 0.67
C PHE A 19 -23.36 7.50 -0.40
N ASP A 20 -23.07 8.72 0.05
CA ASP A 20 -22.65 9.80 -0.84
C ASP A 20 -21.17 9.65 -1.20
N LEU A 21 -20.87 9.27 -2.45
CA LEU A 21 -19.50 9.11 -2.92
C LEU A 21 -18.89 10.42 -3.43
N ALA A 22 -19.64 11.52 -3.40
CA ALA A 22 -19.12 12.86 -3.65
C ALA A 22 -18.61 13.55 -2.37
N ASP A 23 -18.71 12.89 -1.21
CA ASP A 23 -18.23 13.37 0.07
C ASP A 23 -17.27 12.38 0.76
N SER A 24 -16.33 12.92 1.54
CA SER A 24 -15.29 12.16 2.23
C SER A 24 -15.84 11.25 3.33
N VAL A 25 -16.85 11.72 4.08
CA VAL A 25 -17.50 10.93 5.14
C VAL A 25 -18.24 9.76 4.49
N GLY A 26 -19.00 10.01 3.43
CA GLY A 26 -19.72 8.97 2.72
C GLY A 26 -18.81 7.88 2.13
N ILE A 27 -17.66 8.25 1.55
CA ILE A 27 -16.65 7.27 1.08
C ILE A 27 -16.10 6.44 2.26
N THR A 28 -15.71 7.10 3.36
CA THR A 28 -15.17 6.40 4.55
C THR A 28 -16.20 5.40 5.11
N HIS A 29 -17.47 5.80 5.17
CA HIS A 29 -18.57 4.94 5.60
C HIS A 29 -18.75 3.75 4.65
N ALA A 30 -18.65 3.94 3.33
CA ALA A 30 -18.71 2.84 2.37
C ALA A 30 -17.57 1.82 2.61
N VAL A 31 -16.34 2.28 2.83
CA VAL A 31 -15.19 1.42 3.16
C VAL A 31 -15.45 0.62 4.45
N PHE A 32 -15.92 1.29 5.49
CA PHE A 32 -16.29 0.66 6.77
C PHE A 32 -17.36 -0.42 6.58
N GLU A 33 -18.42 -0.11 5.84
CA GLU A 33 -19.56 -1.01 5.63
C GLU A 33 -19.20 -2.25 4.81
N ILE A 34 -18.36 -2.10 3.77
CA ILE A 34 -17.82 -3.23 3.01
C ILE A 34 -16.99 -4.15 3.93
N LEU A 35 -16.10 -3.57 4.76
CA LEU A 35 -15.28 -4.34 5.70
C LEU A 35 -16.13 -5.02 6.79
N ARG A 36 -17.19 -4.35 7.26
CA ARG A 36 -18.15 -4.87 8.25
C ARG A 36 -18.92 -6.06 7.67
N ASN A 37 -19.49 -5.90 6.47
CA ASN A 37 -20.20 -6.97 5.76
C ASN A 37 -19.27 -8.17 5.46
N ALA A 38 -18.00 -7.90 5.16
CA ALA A 38 -16.99 -8.93 4.96
C ALA A 38 -16.52 -9.63 6.25
N ARG A 39 -17.03 -9.21 7.43
CA ARG A 39 -16.67 -9.71 8.77
C ARG A 39 -15.17 -9.55 9.07
N ILE A 40 -14.56 -8.51 8.51
CA ILE A 40 -13.18 -8.14 8.82
C ILE A 40 -13.11 -7.46 10.18
N LEU A 41 -14.04 -6.54 10.45
CA LEU A 41 -14.04 -5.75 11.66
C LEU A 41 -14.48 -6.63 12.84
N ARG A 42 -13.57 -6.85 13.81
CA ARG A 42 -13.83 -7.65 14.99
C ARG A 42 -13.90 -6.75 16.22
N PRO A 43 -15.10 -6.48 16.77
CA PRO A 43 -15.20 -5.77 18.04
C PRO A 43 -14.56 -6.61 19.15
N HIS A 44 -14.03 -5.93 20.18
CA HIS A 44 -13.41 -6.56 21.36
C HIS A 44 -12.12 -7.35 21.10
N ALA A 45 -11.43 -7.10 19.98
CA ALA A 45 -10.07 -7.59 19.75
C ALA A 45 -9.06 -6.46 19.98
N ASP A 46 -8.00 -6.73 20.73
CA ASP A 46 -6.86 -5.80 20.82
C ASP A 46 -6.17 -5.64 19.44
N PRO A 47 -5.54 -4.49 19.18
CA PRO A 47 -4.71 -4.26 18.01
C PRO A 47 -3.70 -5.37 17.75
N ASN A 48 -3.76 -6.00 16.59
CA ASN A 48 -2.82 -7.08 16.24
C ASN A 48 -2.56 -7.26 14.73
N LEU A 49 -3.18 -6.44 13.88
CA LEU A 49 -3.13 -6.60 12.43
C LEU A 49 -2.02 -5.75 11.82
N VAL A 50 -1.05 -6.42 11.17
CA VAL A 50 0.06 -5.77 10.45
C VAL A 50 -0.17 -5.87 8.96
N VAL A 51 -0.19 -4.72 8.27
CA VAL A 51 -0.24 -4.67 6.80
C VAL A 51 1.17 -4.89 6.26
N CYS A 52 1.31 -5.78 5.30
CA CYS A 52 2.58 -6.03 4.60
C CYS A 52 2.42 -5.68 3.11
N TRP A 53 3.18 -4.66 2.69
CA TRP A 53 3.29 -4.19 1.32
C TRP A 53 4.64 -4.59 0.72
N GLY A 54 4.71 -4.69 -0.61
CA GLY A 54 5.93 -5.05 -1.32
C GLY A 54 5.66 -5.63 -2.70
N GLY A 55 6.72 -5.90 -3.45
CA GLY A 55 6.61 -6.28 -4.86
C GLY A 55 5.94 -7.63 -5.11
N HIS A 56 5.15 -7.68 -6.19
CA HIS A 56 4.66 -8.93 -6.78
C HIS A 56 5.79 -9.73 -7.45
N SER A 57 6.79 -9.02 -8.02
CA SER A 57 8.01 -9.57 -8.62
C SER A 57 9.22 -9.21 -7.76
N ILE A 58 9.76 -10.21 -7.05
CA ILE A 58 10.90 -10.04 -6.14
C ILE A 58 11.88 -11.22 -6.25
N ALA A 59 13.14 -10.96 -5.95
CA ALA A 59 14.18 -11.99 -5.97
C ALA A 59 13.96 -13.04 -4.87
N ARG A 60 14.62 -14.20 -5.01
CA ARG A 60 14.44 -15.30 -4.05
C ARG A 60 14.87 -14.91 -2.62
N ALA A 61 15.98 -14.20 -2.48
CA ALA A 61 16.46 -13.72 -1.18
C ALA A 61 15.44 -12.80 -0.49
N GLU A 62 14.84 -11.87 -1.24
CA GLU A 62 13.75 -11.01 -0.75
C GLU A 62 12.52 -11.82 -0.34
N TYR A 63 12.11 -12.79 -1.16
CA TYR A 63 10.98 -13.66 -0.84
C TYR A 63 11.23 -14.48 0.43
N ASP A 64 12.43 -15.05 0.59
CA ASP A 64 12.79 -15.80 1.80
C ASP A 64 12.84 -14.88 3.04
N TYR A 65 13.33 -13.65 2.90
CA TYR A 65 13.30 -12.65 3.97
C TYR A 65 11.88 -12.29 4.39
N THR A 66 10.96 -12.07 3.45
CA THR A 66 9.54 -11.76 3.78
C THR A 66 8.89 -12.89 4.61
N LYS A 67 9.21 -14.17 4.31
CA LYS A 67 8.76 -15.30 5.13
C LYS A 67 9.38 -15.28 6.53
N GLN A 68 10.65 -14.91 6.67
CA GLN A 68 11.30 -14.82 7.98
C GLN A 68 10.66 -13.72 8.83
N VAL A 69 10.36 -12.55 8.25
CA VAL A 69 9.62 -11.48 8.93
C VAL A 69 8.24 -11.96 9.34
N GLY A 70 7.47 -12.56 8.42
CA GLY A 70 6.16 -13.13 8.74
C GLY A 70 6.19 -14.17 9.85
N TYR A 71 7.20 -15.03 9.88
CA TYR A 71 7.43 -15.99 10.97
C TYR A 71 7.66 -15.27 12.30
N GLN A 72 8.48 -14.22 12.32
CA GLN A 72 8.73 -13.45 13.54
C GLN A 72 7.50 -12.66 14.03
N LEU A 73 6.66 -12.14 13.13
CA LEU A 73 5.37 -11.56 13.46
C LEU A 73 4.44 -12.59 14.09
N GLY A 74 4.34 -13.77 13.47
CA GLY A 74 3.47 -14.84 13.97
C GLY A 74 3.89 -15.37 15.34
N LEU A 75 5.20 -15.40 15.66
CA LEU A 75 5.68 -15.77 17.00
C LEU A 75 5.21 -14.80 18.09
N ARG A 76 4.82 -13.57 17.71
CA ARG A 76 4.33 -12.52 18.60
C ARG A 76 2.80 -12.36 18.54
N GLY A 77 2.10 -13.30 17.89
CA GLY A 77 0.64 -13.28 17.83
C GLY A 77 0.05 -12.20 16.90
N LEU A 78 0.87 -11.58 16.06
CA LEU A 78 0.41 -10.59 15.08
C LEU A 78 -0.18 -11.30 13.86
N ASP A 79 -1.31 -10.78 13.39
CA ASP A 79 -2.02 -11.21 12.18
C ASP A 79 -1.55 -10.39 10.97
N ILE A 80 -1.83 -10.86 9.76
CA ILE A 80 -1.27 -10.28 8.53
C ILE A 80 -2.37 -9.86 7.57
N CYS A 81 -2.25 -8.65 7.03
CA CYS A 81 -3.02 -8.14 5.90
C CYS A 81 -2.10 -7.84 4.71
N THR A 82 -2.47 -8.23 3.49
CA THR A 82 -1.72 -7.93 2.25
C THR A 82 -2.63 -7.62 1.07
N GLY A 83 -2.02 -7.23 -0.05
CA GLY A 83 -2.66 -7.04 -1.36
C GLY A 83 -2.93 -8.31 -2.16
N CYS A 84 -3.07 -9.49 -1.53
CA CYS A 84 -3.44 -10.77 -2.16
C CYS A 84 -2.39 -11.47 -3.04
N GLY A 85 -1.60 -10.73 -3.81
CA GLY A 85 -0.76 -11.23 -4.91
C GLY A 85 0.45 -12.11 -4.54
N PRO A 86 1.34 -12.38 -5.51
CA PRO A 86 2.55 -13.17 -5.31
C PRO A 86 3.65 -12.39 -4.55
N GLY A 87 4.86 -12.93 -4.50
CA GLY A 87 6.01 -12.24 -3.92
C GLY A 87 5.82 -11.86 -2.46
N ALA A 88 6.04 -10.58 -2.15
CA ALA A 88 5.97 -10.03 -0.79
C ALA A 88 4.55 -10.03 -0.22
N MET A 89 3.51 -10.15 -1.04
CA MET A 89 2.12 -10.24 -0.58
C MET A 89 1.72 -11.66 -0.13
N LYS A 90 2.57 -12.66 -0.40
CA LYS A 90 2.37 -14.08 -0.05
C LYS A 90 3.36 -14.59 0.99
N GLY A 91 4.62 -14.15 0.93
CA GLY A 91 5.69 -14.64 1.80
C GLY A 91 5.41 -14.47 3.31
N PRO A 92 4.99 -13.29 3.80
CA PRO A 92 4.72 -13.07 5.21
C PRO A 92 3.68 -14.04 5.78
N MET A 93 2.57 -14.29 5.06
CA MET A 93 1.53 -15.23 5.48
C MET A 93 2.04 -16.68 5.59
N LYS A 94 2.93 -17.11 4.69
CA LYS A 94 3.58 -18.43 4.81
C LYS A 94 4.41 -18.54 6.08
N GLY A 95 5.21 -17.52 6.38
CA GLY A 95 6.01 -17.48 7.60
C GLY A 95 5.15 -17.53 8.85
N ALA A 96 4.14 -16.66 8.91
CA ALA A 96 3.23 -16.56 10.05
C ALA A 96 2.47 -17.86 10.30
N THR A 97 2.09 -18.60 9.25
CA THR A 97 1.38 -19.88 9.39
C THR A 97 2.15 -20.89 10.23
N ILE A 98 3.46 -21.01 10.00
CA ILE A 98 4.32 -21.90 10.80
C ILE A 98 4.44 -21.39 12.24
N ALA A 99 4.62 -20.09 12.43
CA ALA A 99 4.81 -19.50 13.74
C ALA A 99 3.55 -19.53 14.62
N HIS A 100 2.39 -19.18 14.05
CA HIS A 100 1.10 -19.27 14.74
C HIS A 100 0.80 -20.70 15.18
N ALA A 101 1.12 -21.71 14.34
CA ALA A 101 1.00 -23.11 14.73
C ALA A 101 1.90 -23.46 15.92
N LYS A 102 3.16 -22.98 15.95
CA LYS A 102 4.06 -23.13 17.10
C LYS A 102 3.53 -22.46 18.37
N GLN A 103 2.87 -21.31 18.23
CA GLN A 103 2.20 -20.60 19.32
C GLN A 103 0.80 -21.17 19.65
N ARG A 104 0.41 -22.29 19.04
CA ARG A 104 -0.90 -22.93 19.21
C ARG A 104 -2.10 -22.01 18.94
N ARG A 105 -1.93 -20.95 18.14
CA ARG A 105 -3.02 -20.06 17.74
C ARG A 105 -3.88 -20.75 16.68
N ARG A 106 -5.18 -20.88 16.98
CA ARG A 106 -6.17 -21.57 16.13
C ARG A 106 -6.96 -20.62 15.23
N HIS A 107 -6.94 -19.32 15.51
CA HIS A 107 -7.77 -18.32 14.83
C HIS A 107 -6.91 -17.19 14.27
N ASN A 108 -6.08 -17.51 13.29
CA ASN A 108 -5.19 -16.56 12.62
C ASN A 108 -5.94 -15.80 11.55
N ARG A 109 -5.67 -14.51 11.38
CA ARG A 109 -6.27 -13.70 10.32
C ARG A 109 -5.23 -13.42 9.23
N TYR A 110 -5.49 -13.94 8.04
CA TYR A 110 -4.75 -13.66 6.82
C TYR A 110 -5.69 -12.96 5.86
N ILE A 111 -5.65 -11.63 5.93
CA ILE A 111 -6.57 -10.76 5.22
C ILE A 111 -5.95 -10.37 3.89
N GLY A 112 -6.65 -10.66 2.81
CA GLY A 112 -6.33 -10.17 1.49
C GLY A 112 -7.31 -9.09 1.09
N ILE A 113 -6.83 -7.91 0.72
CA ILE A 113 -7.66 -6.84 0.15
C ILE A 113 -7.23 -6.61 -1.30
N THR A 114 -8.18 -6.74 -2.22
CA THR A 114 -7.99 -6.54 -3.67
C THR A 114 -9.10 -5.66 -4.22
N GLU A 115 -9.02 -5.32 -5.50
CA GLU A 115 -10.09 -4.64 -6.26
C GLU A 115 -10.19 -5.23 -7.68
N PRO A 116 -11.29 -5.02 -8.42
CA PRO A 116 -11.52 -5.66 -9.72
C PRO A 116 -10.43 -5.42 -10.77
N GLY A 117 -9.86 -4.22 -10.82
CA GLY A 117 -8.85 -3.82 -11.82
C GLY A 117 -7.51 -4.53 -11.68
N ILE A 118 -7.18 -5.06 -10.49
CA ILE A 118 -5.87 -5.67 -10.20
C ILE A 118 -5.96 -7.16 -9.85
N ILE A 119 -7.14 -7.69 -9.50
CA ILE A 119 -7.29 -9.08 -9.03
C ILE A 119 -6.82 -10.13 -10.05
N ALA A 120 -6.90 -9.83 -11.34
CA ALA A 120 -6.41 -10.71 -12.40
C ALA A 120 -4.87 -10.75 -12.46
N ALA A 121 -4.21 -9.60 -12.24
CA ALA A 121 -2.75 -9.50 -12.24
C ALA A 121 -2.14 -9.99 -10.91
N GLU A 122 -2.82 -9.74 -9.79
CA GLU A 122 -2.38 -10.03 -8.43
C GLU A 122 -3.38 -10.95 -7.70
N SER A 123 -3.62 -12.13 -8.28
CA SER A 123 -4.65 -13.03 -7.78
C SER A 123 -4.43 -13.48 -6.33
N PRO A 124 -5.51 -13.57 -5.51
CA PRO A 124 -5.43 -14.01 -4.13
C PRO A 124 -4.76 -15.37 -3.97
N ASN A 125 -3.69 -15.39 -3.16
CA ASN A 125 -3.03 -16.63 -2.81
C ASN A 125 -3.92 -17.50 -1.88
N PRO A 126 -3.85 -18.85 -1.96
CA PRO A 126 -4.74 -19.74 -1.19
C PRO A 126 -4.58 -19.72 0.34
N ILE A 127 -3.57 -19.04 0.88
CA ILE A 127 -3.37 -18.91 2.33
C ILE A 127 -4.26 -17.81 2.90
N VAL A 128 -4.72 -16.86 2.06
CA VAL A 128 -5.73 -15.87 2.44
C VAL A 128 -6.99 -16.58 2.92
N ASN A 129 -7.36 -16.37 4.18
CA ASN A 129 -8.56 -16.93 4.78
C ASN A 129 -9.67 -15.90 5.00
N HIS A 130 -9.36 -14.62 4.79
CA HIS A 130 -10.31 -13.51 4.77
C HIS A 130 -10.05 -12.64 3.54
N LEU A 131 -10.79 -12.87 2.45
CA LEU A 131 -10.71 -12.05 1.25
C LEU A 131 -11.75 -10.92 1.30
N VAL A 132 -11.35 -9.71 0.89
CA VAL A 132 -12.23 -8.57 0.63
C VAL A 132 -11.93 -7.99 -0.76
N ILE A 133 -12.98 -7.71 -1.52
CA ILE A 133 -12.90 -6.98 -2.78
C ILE A 133 -13.46 -5.56 -2.56
N MET A 134 -12.58 -4.57 -2.63
CA MET A 134 -12.96 -3.15 -2.61
C MET A 134 -13.36 -2.68 -4.02
N PRO A 135 -14.16 -1.62 -4.15
CA PRO A 135 -14.65 -1.17 -5.45
C PRO A 135 -13.55 -0.62 -6.38
N ASP A 136 -12.53 0.02 -5.80
CA ASP A 136 -11.44 0.68 -6.52
C ASP A 136 -10.15 0.71 -5.68
N ILE A 137 -9.07 1.23 -6.26
CA ILE A 137 -7.74 1.30 -5.64
C ILE A 137 -7.74 2.22 -4.42
N GLU A 138 -8.40 3.37 -4.50
CA GLU A 138 -8.42 4.36 -3.42
C GLU A 138 -9.13 3.81 -2.18
N LYS A 139 -10.28 3.15 -2.35
CA LYS A 139 -10.98 2.47 -1.25
C LYS A 139 -10.19 1.27 -0.72
N ARG A 140 -9.41 0.58 -1.56
CA ARG A 140 -8.44 -0.44 -1.12
C ARG A 140 -7.32 0.16 -0.26
N LEU A 141 -6.74 1.28 -0.68
CA LEU A 141 -5.70 2.00 0.07
C LEU A 141 -6.23 2.52 1.40
N GLU A 142 -7.43 3.12 1.41
CA GLU A 142 -8.08 3.57 2.63
C GLU A 142 -8.34 2.38 3.57
N ALA A 143 -8.84 1.26 3.05
CA ALA A 143 -9.08 0.06 3.86
C ALA A 143 -7.82 -0.41 4.59
N PHE A 144 -6.65 -0.41 3.93
CA PHE A 144 -5.38 -0.79 4.57
C PHE A 144 -5.04 0.11 5.76
N VAL A 145 -5.08 1.43 5.58
CA VAL A 145 -4.66 2.38 6.64
C VAL A 145 -5.69 2.48 7.76
N ARG A 146 -6.96 2.16 7.49
CA ARG A 146 -8.02 2.11 8.51
C ARG A 146 -7.93 0.89 9.42
N ILE A 147 -7.61 -0.30 8.89
CA ILE A 147 -7.57 -1.54 9.69
C ILE A 147 -6.17 -1.93 10.18
N GLY A 148 -5.12 -1.39 9.54
CA GLY A 148 -3.73 -1.65 9.92
C GLY A 148 -3.38 -0.97 11.24
N HIS A 149 -2.78 -1.74 12.16
CA HIS A 149 -2.20 -1.20 13.41
C HIS A 149 -0.69 -0.96 13.26
N GLY A 150 -0.15 -1.29 12.10
CA GLY A 150 1.23 -1.13 11.74
C GLY A 150 1.48 -1.66 10.34
N ILE A 151 2.48 -1.09 9.68
CA ILE A 151 2.73 -1.30 8.26
C ILE A 151 4.20 -1.68 8.07
N ILE A 152 4.43 -2.76 7.35
CA ILE A 152 5.75 -3.20 6.91
C ILE A 152 5.79 -3.10 5.39
N VAL A 153 6.86 -2.48 4.88
CA VAL A 153 7.11 -2.32 3.46
C VAL A 153 8.39 -3.06 3.09
N PHE A 154 8.25 -4.08 2.25
CA PHE A 154 9.35 -4.80 1.62
C PHE A 154 9.72 -4.14 0.27
N PRO A 155 10.88 -4.48 -0.33
CA PRO A 155 11.21 -4.01 -1.66
C PRO A 155 10.12 -4.34 -2.69
N GLY A 156 9.82 -3.38 -3.54
CA GLY A 156 8.78 -3.47 -4.55
C GLY A 156 8.96 -2.47 -5.69
N GLY A 157 8.04 -2.53 -6.64
CA GLY A 157 7.99 -1.62 -7.79
C GLY A 157 7.03 -0.45 -7.56
N VAL A 158 6.42 0.02 -8.64
CA VAL A 158 5.55 1.20 -8.64
C VAL A 158 4.31 1.09 -7.75
N GLY A 159 3.68 -0.10 -7.64
CA GLY A 159 2.53 -0.27 -6.74
C GLY A 159 2.91 -0.13 -5.26
N THR A 160 4.10 -0.60 -4.87
CA THR A 160 4.61 -0.40 -3.52
C THR A 160 4.98 1.07 -3.27
N ALA A 161 5.52 1.77 -4.27
CA ALA A 161 5.78 3.20 -4.17
C ALA A 161 4.47 4.01 -4.01
N GLU A 162 3.41 3.66 -4.75
CA GLU A 162 2.07 4.23 -4.58
C GLU A 162 1.56 4.10 -3.14
N GLU A 163 1.66 2.89 -2.57
CA GLU A 163 1.25 2.61 -1.18
C GLU A 163 2.06 3.44 -0.16
N ILE A 164 3.38 3.59 -0.36
CA ILE A 164 4.26 4.44 0.47
C ILE A 164 3.81 5.91 0.41
N PHE A 165 3.64 6.47 -0.79
CA PHE A 165 3.25 7.87 -0.97
C PHE A 165 1.84 8.15 -0.46
N TYR A 166 0.91 7.21 -0.61
CA TYR A 166 -0.41 7.30 -0.01
C TYR A 166 -0.32 7.47 1.51
N LEU A 167 0.37 6.56 2.20
CA LEU A 167 0.49 6.58 3.66
C LEU A 167 1.24 7.81 4.17
N LEU A 168 2.42 8.10 3.60
CA LEU A 168 3.23 9.22 4.06
C LEU A 168 2.56 10.56 3.80
N GLY A 169 1.82 10.68 2.69
CA GLY A 169 0.97 11.82 2.40
C GLY A 169 -0.08 12.07 3.49
N LEU A 170 -0.76 11.02 3.95
CA LEU A 170 -1.69 11.11 5.08
C LEU A 170 -0.97 11.54 6.37
N LEU A 171 0.17 10.93 6.71
CA LEU A 171 0.91 11.24 7.95
C LEU A 171 1.55 12.64 7.95
N LEU A 172 1.74 13.25 6.78
CA LEU A 172 2.18 14.64 6.62
C LEU A 172 1.04 15.65 6.77
N HIS A 173 -0.22 15.23 6.70
CA HIS A 173 -1.35 16.13 6.85
C HIS A 173 -1.40 16.69 8.29
N PRO A 174 -1.61 18.00 8.50
CA PRO A 174 -1.63 18.62 9.84
C PRO A 174 -2.59 17.93 10.83
N ASP A 175 -3.81 17.60 10.39
CA ASP A 175 -4.81 16.91 11.23
C ASP A 175 -4.38 15.50 11.68
N ASN A 176 -3.35 14.93 11.05
CA ASN A 176 -2.79 13.63 11.41
C ASN A 176 -1.51 13.75 12.24
N ALA A 177 -1.11 14.94 12.69
CA ALA A 177 0.13 15.14 13.47
C ALA A 177 0.20 14.28 14.74
N MET A 178 -0.96 13.95 15.32
CA MET A 178 -1.07 13.10 16.52
C MET A 178 -1.28 11.62 16.21
N GLN A 179 -1.33 11.22 14.93
CA GLN A 179 -1.54 9.82 14.54
C GLN A 179 -0.31 8.97 14.85
N THR A 180 -0.55 7.84 15.54
CA THR A 180 0.46 6.79 15.72
C THR A 180 0.13 5.65 14.77
N LEU A 181 0.98 5.46 13.76
CA LEU A 181 0.91 4.31 12.87
C LEU A 181 2.33 3.88 12.52
N PRO A 182 2.88 2.82 13.15
CA PRO A 182 4.26 2.43 12.94
C PRO A 182 4.47 1.94 11.51
N LEU A 183 5.46 2.50 10.84
CA LEU A 183 5.87 2.14 9.48
C LEU A 183 7.34 1.68 9.48
N ILE A 184 7.56 0.45 9.01
CA ILE A 184 8.91 -0.13 8.92
C ILE A 184 9.20 -0.51 7.47
N LEU A 185 10.26 0.05 6.91
CA LEU A 185 10.83 -0.33 5.62
C LEU A 185 11.92 -1.37 5.88
N THR A 186 11.85 -2.55 5.25
CA THR A 186 12.76 -3.64 5.59
C THR A 186 12.99 -4.61 4.44
N GLY A 187 14.19 -5.17 4.38
CA GLY A 187 14.55 -6.20 3.42
C GLY A 187 15.86 -6.88 3.81
N PRO A 188 16.32 -7.85 3.00
CA PRO A 188 17.58 -8.52 3.26
C PRO A 188 18.77 -7.57 3.02
N ARG A 189 19.99 -8.04 3.29
CA ARG A 189 21.21 -7.21 3.15
C ARG A 189 21.35 -6.60 1.75
N GLU A 190 20.99 -7.36 0.73
CA GLU A 190 21.09 -6.99 -0.68
C GLU A 190 20.15 -5.84 -1.06
N SER A 191 19.12 -5.56 -0.27
CA SER A 191 18.19 -4.43 -0.50
C SER A 191 18.60 -3.13 0.19
N ALA A 192 19.79 -3.05 0.80
CA ALA A 192 20.27 -1.83 1.46
C ALA A 192 20.26 -0.63 0.50
N THR A 193 20.90 -0.75 -0.66
CA THR A 193 20.94 0.31 -1.68
C THR A 193 19.56 0.68 -2.21
N TYR A 194 18.63 -0.28 -2.31
CA TYR A 194 17.24 0.00 -2.67
C TYR A 194 16.59 0.95 -1.65
N PHE A 195 16.73 0.67 -0.36
CA PHE A 195 16.13 1.52 0.68
C PHE A 195 16.86 2.85 0.86
N GLU A 196 18.17 2.92 0.61
CA GLU A 196 18.92 4.19 0.54
C GLU A 196 18.39 5.10 -0.58
N GLN A 197 18.06 4.53 -1.75
CA GLN A 197 17.45 5.28 -2.85
C GLN A 197 16.04 5.77 -2.51
N ILE A 198 15.22 4.93 -1.89
CA ILE A 198 13.87 5.30 -1.42
C ILE A 198 13.95 6.41 -0.36
N ASP A 199 14.78 6.26 0.68
CA ASP A 199 14.96 7.26 1.73
C ASP A 199 15.40 8.61 1.14
N ARG A 200 16.39 8.59 0.26
CA ARG A 200 16.88 9.79 -0.44
C ARG A 200 15.78 10.46 -1.25
N PHE A 201 15.00 9.69 -2.01
CA PHE A 201 13.92 10.24 -2.83
C PHE A 201 12.82 10.86 -1.95
N LEU A 202 12.40 10.16 -0.88
CA LEU A 202 11.39 10.66 0.05
C LEU A 202 11.83 11.96 0.72
N ARG A 203 13.06 12.04 1.23
CA ARG A 203 13.60 13.26 1.86
C ARG A 203 13.73 14.41 0.88
N MET A 204 14.20 14.13 -0.34
CA MET A 204 14.36 15.16 -1.37
C MET A 204 13.00 15.74 -1.80
N ALA A 205 12.00 14.87 -2.00
CA ALA A 205 10.69 15.26 -2.48
C ALA A 205 9.81 15.88 -1.36
N LEU A 206 9.80 15.28 -0.17
CA LEU A 206 8.85 15.63 0.90
C LEU A 206 9.50 16.33 2.11
N GLY A 207 10.81 16.58 2.05
CA GLY A 207 11.61 17.21 3.10
C GLY A 207 12.18 16.21 4.13
N ASP A 208 13.30 16.55 4.76
CA ASP A 208 14.03 15.67 5.69
C ASP A 208 13.20 15.19 6.89
N GLY A 209 12.20 16.00 7.30
CA GLY A 209 11.29 15.66 8.38
C GLY A 209 10.46 14.40 8.12
N ILE A 210 10.34 13.95 6.87
CA ILE A 210 9.58 12.75 6.50
C ILE A 210 10.09 11.49 7.21
N ALA A 211 11.39 11.42 7.49
CA ALA A 211 12.02 10.24 8.07
C ALA A 211 11.61 9.96 9.52
N ARG A 212 10.93 10.90 10.20
CA ARG A 212 10.33 10.62 11.52
C ARG A 212 9.15 9.65 11.43
N HIS A 213 8.56 9.50 10.25
CA HIS A 213 7.37 8.68 10.03
C HIS A 213 7.68 7.22 9.69
N TYR A 214 8.94 6.85 9.48
CA TYR A 214 9.34 5.47 9.20
C TYR A 214 10.67 5.07 9.83
N HIS A 215 10.88 3.77 9.96
CA HIS A 215 12.16 3.19 10.38
C HIS A 215 12.65 2.20 9.33
N ILE A 216 13.92 2.29 8.93
CA ILE A 216 14.54 1.34 7.99
C ILE A 216 15.33 0.29 8.78
N ILE A 217 14.93 -0.99 8.69
CA ILE A 217 15.63 -2.10 9.35
C ILE A 217 16.11 -3.07 8.28
N ILE A 218 17.42 -3.21 8.13
CA ILE A 218 18.02 -4.11 7.13
C ILE A 218 18.47 -5.41 7.78
N ASN A 219 18.09 -6.54 7.17
CA ASN A 219 18.57 -7.87 7.49
C ASN A 219 18.37 -8.32 8.96
N ASP A 220 17.30 -7.86 9.63
CA ASP A 220 16.95 -8.30 10.99
C ASP A 220 15.43 -8.49 11.16
N PRO A 221 14.90 -9.67 10.78
CA PRO A 221 13.48 -9.98 10.93
C PRO A 221 13.00 -9.95 12.38
N GLN A 222 13.88 -10.20 13.36
CA GLN A 222 13.53 -10.19 14.77
C GLN A 222 13.36 -8.76 15.28
N ALA A 223 14.27 -7.85 14.92
CA ALA A 223 14.14 -6.43 15.22
C ALA A 223 12.88 -5.84 14.58
N VAL A 224 12.57 -6.18 13.32
CA VAL A 224 11.32 -5.76 12.65
C VAL A 224 10.10 -6.15 13.49
N ALA A 225 9.97 -7.42 13.85
CA ALA A 225 8.80 -7.88 14.59
C ALA A 225 8.73 -7.34 16.03
N ARG A 226 9.87 -7.10 16.69
CA ARG A 226 9.92 -6.45 18.02
C ARG A 226 9.50 -5.00 17.94
N ALA A 227 10.03 -4.24 16.98
CA ALA A 227 9.69 -2.85 16.76
C ALA A 227 8.21 -2.71 16.40
N MET A 228 7.70 -3.59 15.53
CA MET A 228 6.29 -3.60 15.15
C MET A 228 5.37 -3.93 16.33
N SER A 229 5.69 -4.94 17.14
CA SER A 229 4.90 -5.26 18.35
C SER A 229 4.79 -4.06 19.28
N LYS A 230 5.92 -3.40 19.59
CA LYS A 230 5.92 -2.17 20.42
C LYS A 230 5.13 -1.03 19.79
N GLY A 231 5.21 -0.90 18.46
CA GLY A 231 4.44 0.09 17.72
C GLY A 231 2.93 -0.15 17.84
N VAL A 232 2.49 -1.40 17.70
CA VAL A 232 1.09 -1.82 17.86
C VAL A 232 0.60 -1.55 19.28
N ASP A 233 1.42 -1.77 20.31
CA ASP A 233 1.09 -1.41 21.70
C ASP A 233 0.85 0.11 21.84
N ARG A 234 1.67 0.95 21.19
CA ARG A 234 1.47 2.40 21.18
C ARG A 234 0.21 2.82 20.40
N VAL A 235 -0.14 2.12 19.32
CA VAL A 235 -1.43 2.33 18.64
C VAL A 235 -2.58 2.03 19.59
N ARG A 236 -2.49 0.95 20.38
CA ARG A 236 -3.51 0.61 21.38
C ARG A 236 -3.69 1.74 22.40
N GLU A 237 -2.60 2.26 22.96
CA GLU A 237 -2.63 3.39 23.90
C GLU A 237 -3.28 4.62 23.26
N GLN A 238 -2.84 5.01 22.06
CA GLN A 238 -3.38 6.17 21.36
C GLN A 238 -4.89 6.04 21.06
N ARG A 239 -5.37 4.84 20.67
CA ARG A 239 -6.81 4.61 20.42
C ARG A 239 -7.63 4.71 21.71
N LEU A 240 -7.10 4.26 22.84
CA LEU A 240 -7.74 4.42 24.14
C LEU A 240 -7.84 5.91 24.52
N ASP A 241 -6.75 6.65 24.38
CA ASP A 241 -6.70 8.09 24.69
C ASP A 241 -7.69 8.90 23.83
N ASN A 242 -7.77 8.57 22.55
CA ASN A 242 -8.66 9.23 21.58
C ASN A 242 -10.11 8.71 21.63
N LYS A 243 -10.40 7.66 22.43
CA LYS A 243 -11.69 6.94 22.43
C LYS A 243 -12.10 6.44 21.04
N ASP A 244 -11.12 6.05 20.24
CA ASP A 244 -11.31 5.52 18.89
C ASP A 244 -11.38 3.99 18.91
N ALA A 245 -11.96 3.39 17.88
CA ALA A 245 -12.07 1.95 17.77
C ALA A 245 -10.71 1.30 17.49
N PHE A 246 -10.49 0.10 18.02
CA PHE A 246 -9.32 -0.70 17.67
C PHE A 246 -9.44 -1.25 16.25
N PHE A 247 -10.60 -1.80 15.88
CA PHE A 247 -10.80 -2.49 14.62
C PHE A 247 -10.87 -1.57 13.38
N PHE A 248 -10.97 -0.25 13.55
CA PHE A 248 -11.03 0.73 12.46
C PHE A 248 -10.57 2.11 12.97
N ASN A 249 -9.59 2.73 12.29
CA ASN A 249 -9.04 4.04 12.65
C ASN A 249 -9.94 5.17 12.17
N TRP A 250 -10.93 5.59 12.96
CA TRP A 250 -11.80 6.71 12.57
C TRP A 250 -11.10 8.06 12.70
N ALA A 251 -10.19 8.18 13.67
CA ALA A 251 -9.49 9.44 13.94
C ALA A 251 -8.51 9.85 12.83
N LEU A 252 -8.10 8.92 11.95
CA LEU A 252 -7.26 9.23 10.80
C LEU A 252 -8.03 10.12 9.81
N ASN A 253 -7.52 11.32 9.55
CA ASN A 253 -8.03 12.15 8.48
C ASN A 253 -7.53 11.62 7.13
N VAL A 254 -8.45 11.32 6.22
CA VAL A 254 -8.15 10.94 4.83
C VAL A 254 -8.78 12.00 3.94
N PRO A 255 -8.01 13.00 3.46
CA PRO A 255 -8.57 14.08 2.66
C PRO A 255 -9.26 13.55 1.41
N PHE A 256 -10.33 14.23 0.97
CA PHE A 256 -11.13 13.80 -0.18
C PHE A 256 -10.29 13.53 -1.44
N ALA A 257 -9.25 14.34 -1.68
CA ALA A 257 -8.31 14.17 -2.79
C ALA A 257 -7.56 12.81 -2.80
N TYR A 258 -7.41 12.16 -1.64
CA TYR A 258 -6.86 10.81 -1.50
C TYR A 258 -7.88 9.70 -1.74
N GLN A 259 -9.17 10.01 -1.66
CA GLN A 259 -10.27 9.05 -1.77
C GLN A 259 -10.90 9.00 -3.17
N GLN A 260 -10.77 10.10 -3.93
CA GLN A 260 -11.27 10.18 -5.29
C GLN A 260 -10.52 9.23 -6.23
N PRO A 261 -11.24 8.35 -6.97
CA PRO A 261 -10.64 7.51 -7.99
C PRO A 261 -9.86 8.31 -9.03
N PHE A 262 -8.61 7.94 -9.27
CA PHE A 262 -7.80 8.54 -10.33
C PHE A 262 -7.87 7.71 -11.61
N GLN A 263 -8.42 8.28 -12.68
CA GLN A 263 -8.41 7.70 -14.01
C GLN A 263 -7.20 8.20 -14.80
N PRO A 264 -6.21 7.35 -15.11
CA PRO A 264 -4.95 7.78 -15.72
C PRO A 264 -5.10 7.93 -17.24
N THR A 265 -5.67 9.04 -17.69
CA THR A 265 -5.57 9.47 -19.10
C THR A 265 -4.25 10.21 -19.35
N HIS A 266 -3.83 10.40 -20.61
CA HIS A 266 -2.66 11.22 -20.92
C HIS A 266 -2.78 12.64 -20.38
N GLU A 267 -3.97 13.25 -20.51
CA GLU A 267 -4.26 14.58 -19.97
C GLU A 267 -4.13 14.60 -18.44
N ALA A 268 -4.75 13.65 -17.74
CA ALA A 268 -4.70 13.58 -16.28
C ALA A 268 -3.27 13.36 -15.76
N MET A 269 -2.48 12.53 -16.44
CA MET A 269 -1.07 12.29 -16.10
C MET A 269 -0.19 13.51 -16.34
N ALA A 270 -0.42 14.24 -17.44
CA ALA A 270 0.30 15.48 -17.75
C ALA A 270 -0.09 16.66 -16.84
N ALA A 271 -1.30 16.63 -16.28
CA ALA A 271 -1.81 17.68 -15.39
C ALA A 271 -1.35 17.54 -13.93
N LEU A 272 -0.59 16.50 -13.57
CA LEU A 272 -0.08 16.31 -12.21
C LEU A 272 0.90 17.44 -11.83
N SER A 273 0.75 17.98 -10.61
CA SER A 273 1.60 19.08 -10.14
C SER A 273 2.69 18.56 -9.21
N LEU A 274 3.82 18.19 -9.84
CA LEU A 274 4.98 17.56 -9.20
C LEU A 274 6.09 18.57 -8.86
N HIS A 275 5.76 19.51 -7.97
CA HIS A 275 6.65 20.60 -7.52
C HIS A 275 6.67 20.73 -5.99
N ARG A 276 7.77 21.26 -5.42
CA ARG A 276 7.97 21.41 -3.96
C ARG A 276 7.49 22.74 -3.36
N ASP A 277 6.94 23.64 -4.16
CA ASP A 277 6.43 24.96 -3.75
C ASP A 277 5.01 24.92 -3.14
N ARG A 278 4.50 23.71 -2.89
CA ARG A 278 3.19 23.42 -2.30
C ARG A 278 3.33 22.53 -1.05
N PRO A 279 2.26 22.35 -0.25
CA PRO A 279 2.33 21.48 0.91
C PRO A 279 2.77 20.05 0.56
N ALA A 280 3.69 19.47 1.34
CA ALA A 280 4.29 18.17 1.05
C ALA A 280 3.26 17.02 0.96
N HIS A 281 2.19 17.09 1.75
CA HIS A 281 1.10 16.11 1.67
C HIS A 281 0.30 16.22 0.36
N GLU A 282 0.30 17.35 -0.33
CA GLU A 282 -0.32 17.46 -1.65
C GLU A 282 0.59 16.93 -2.76
N LEU A 283 1.89 17.22 -2.70
CA LEU A 283 2.88 16.64 -3.61
C LEU A 283 2.88 15.10 -3.49
N ALA A 284 2.79 14.56 -2.28
CA ALA A 284 2.65 13.12 -2.06
C ALA A 284 1.38 12.54 -2.73
N ALA A 285 0.28 13.28 -2.79
CA ALA A 285 -0.94 12.85 -3.44
C ALA A 285 -0.76 12.73 -4.97
N ASP A 286 -0.07 13.69 -5.60
CA ASP A 286 0.19 13.66 -7.04
C ASP A 286 1.27 12.64 -7.40
N LEU A 287 2.30 12.44 -6.56
CA LEU A 287 3.25 11.33 -6.72
C LEU A 287 2.54 9.97 -6.62
N ARG A 288 1.60 9.81 -5.67
CA ARG A 288 0.75 8.62 -5.57
C ARG A 288 -0.01 8.38 -6.88
N ARG A 289 -0.66 9.42 -7.44
CA ARG A 289 -1.39 9.32 -8.73
C ARG A 289 -0.47 8.97 -9.89
N ALA A 290 0.74 9.54 -9.95
CA ALA A 290 1.74 9.19 -10.96
C ALA A 290 2.08 7.69 -10.92
N PHE A 291 2.37 7.14 -9.74
CA PHE A 291 2.62 5.70 -9.60
C PHE A 291 1.38 4.85 -9.94
N SER A 292 0.19 5.29 -9.54
CA SER A 292 -1.08 4.61 -9.87
C SER A 292 -1.30 4.53 -11.39
N GLY A 293 -1.00 5.61 -12.11
CA GLY A 293 -1.05 5.64 -13.58
C GLY A 293 -0.05 4.68 -14.22
N ILE A 294 1.19 4.61 -13.70
CA ILE A 294 2.19 3.64 -14.19
C ILE A 294 1.76 2.20 -13.90
N VAL A 295 1.16 1.92 -12.74
CA VAL A 295 0.55 0.61 -12.45
C VAL A 295 -0.53 0.30 -13.47
N ALA A 296 -1.47 1.22 -13.70
CA ALA A 296 -2.56 1.02 -14.66
C ALA A 296 -2.04 0.73 -16.08
N GLY A 297 -1.09 1.53 -16.58
CA GLY A 297 -0.48 1.34 -17.89
C GLY A 297 0.35 0.06 -18.03
N ASN A 298 0.71 -0.60 -16.93
CA ASN A 298 1.48 -1.85 -16.95
C ASN A 298 0.61 -3.10 -16.86
N VAL A 299 -0.50 -3.06 -16.11
CA VAL A 299 -1.25 -4.29 -15.76
C VAL A 299 -2.77 -4.20 -15.85
N LYS A 300 -3.37 -3.00 -15.95
CA LYS A 300 -4.83 -2.85 -16.06
C LYS A 300 -5.25 -2.78 -17.52
N GLU A 301 -6.34 -3.47 -17.87
CA GLU A 301 -6.82 -3.54 -19.26
C GLU A 301 -7.09 -2.15 -19.86
N GLU A 302 -7.73 -1.25 -19.12
CA GLU A 302 -7.99 0.12 -19.57
C GLU A 302 -6.70 0.91 -19.78
N GLY A 303 -5.76 0.82 -18.83
CA GLY A 303 -4.46 1.50 -18.94
C GLY A 303 -3.63 0.95 -20.11
N LEU A 304 -3.61 -0.36 -20.32
CA LEU A 304 -2.95 -0.97 -21.47
C LEU A 304 -3.51 -0.43 -22.80
N ARG A 305 -4.84 -0.32 -22.93
CA ARG A 305 -5.47 0.28 -24.11
C ARG A 305 -5.09 1.74 -24.28
N THR A 306 -5.05 2.52 -23.21
CA THR A 306 -4.59 3.92 -23.24
C THR A 306 -3.17 4.01 -23.81
N ILE A 307 -2.26 3.15 -23.36
CA ILE A 307 -0.87 3.12 -23.84
C ILE A 307 -0.77 2.64 -25.29
N GLU A 308 -1.52 1.61 -25.68
CA GLU A 308 -1.52 1.09 -27.06
C GLU A 308 -2.01 2.14 -28.08
N THR A 309 -3.00 2.96 -27.70
CA THR A 309 -3.62 3.94 -28.58
C THR A 309 -2.93 5.30 -28.58
N GLY A 310 -2.48 5.78 -27.42
CA GLY A 310 -1.90 7.12 -27.26
C GLY A 310 -0.40 7.15 -27.00
N GLY A 311 0.26 5.99 -26.86
CA GLY A 311 1.66 5.90 -26.47
C GLY A 311 1.88 6.11 -24.96
N PRO A 312 3.14 6.25 -24.50
CA PRO A 312 3.46 6.37 -23.08
C PRO A 312 2.91 7.66 -22.45
N TYR A 313 2.56 7.61 -21.16
CA TYR A 313 2.19 8.79 -20.38
C TYR A 313 3.37 9.77 -20.30
N ALA A 314 3.13 11.05 -20.62
CA ALA A 314 4.09 12.11 -20.34
C ALA A 314 3.94 12.57 -18.89
N ILE A 315 5.04 12.55 -18.14
CA ILE A 315 5.08 12.99 -16.74
C ILE A 315 6.14 14.07 -16.63
N SER A 316 5.72 15.28 -16.24
CA SER A 316 6.58 16.45 -16.07
C SER A 316 6.39 17.07 -14.69
N GLY A 317 7.33 17.93 -14.30
CA GLY A 317 7.32 18.60 -13.01
C GLY A 317 8.64 19.30 -12.76
N GLU A 318 8.94 19.56 -11.49
CA GLU A 318 10.21 20.18 -11.11
C GLU A 318 11.42 19.31 -11.55
N PRO A 319 12.46 19.87 -12.20
CA PRO A 319 13.57 19.09 -12.76
C PRO A 319 14.23 18.12 -11.77
N ALA A 320 14.44 18.55 -10.53
CA ALA A 320 15.05 17.72 -9.49
C ALA A 320 14.17 16.52 -9.11
N ILE A 321 12.83 16.70 -9.06
CA ILE A 321 11.89 15.60 -8.80
C ILE A 321 11.89 14.66 -10.00
N MET A 322 11.80 15.18 -11.22
CA MET A 322 11.73 14.38 -12.44
C MET A 322 12.99 13.52 -12.62
N GLN A 323 14.18 14.08 -12.42
CA GLN A 323 15.44 13.33 -12.49
C GLN A 323 15.49 12.19 -11.47
N ALA A 324 15.06 12.44 -10.23
CA ALA A 324 15.07 11.41 -9.20
C ALA A 324 13.99 10.34 -9.41
N LEU A 325 12.81 10.75 -9.90
CA LEU A 325 11.74 9.83 -10.28
C LEU A 325 12.17 8.92 -11.43
N ASP A 326 12.80 9.47 -12.48
CA ASP A 326 13.33 8.69 -13.61
C ASP A 326 14.40 7.70 -13.14
N ALA A 327 15.36 8.14 -12.32
CA ALA A 327 16.39 7.26 -11.77
C ALA A 327 15.79 6.10 -10.93
N MET A 328 14.78 6.39 -10.11
CA MET A 328 14.09 5.36 -9.33
C MET A 328 13.33 4.37 -10.21
N LEU A 329 12.60 4.86 -11.23
CA LEU A 329 11.86 4.01 -12.16
C LEU A 329 12.80 3.14 -13.00
N GLN A 330 13.93 3.69 -13.47
CA GLN A 330 14.98 2.91 -14.15
C GLN A 330 15.57 1.83 -13.24
N ALA A 331 15.79 2.12 -11.96
CA ALA A 331 16.22 1.13 -10.98
C ALA A 331 15.19 0.00 -10.81
N PHE A 332 13.89 0.31 -10.81
CA PHE A 332 12.83 -0.71 -10.77
C PHE A 332 12.84 -1.60 -12.02
N VAL A 333 13.11 -1.03 -13.20
CA VAL A 333 13.26 -1.79 -14.45
C VAL A 333 14.48 -2.71 -14.39
N ALA A 334 15.64 -2.18 -14.01
CA ALA A 334 16.90 -2.92 -13.92
C ALA A 334 16.84 -4.07 -12.90
N GLN A 335 16.06 -3.90 -11.83
CA GLN A 335 15.84 -4.91 -10.79
C GLN A 335 14.66 -5.86 -11.09
N HIS A 336 14.08 -5.80 -12.30
CA HIS A 336 12.96 -6.63 -12.74
C HIS A 336 11.71 -6.54 -11.83
N ARG A 337 11.41 -5.34 -11.31
CA ARG A 337 10.28 -5.07 -10.41
C ARG A 337 9.01 -4.61 -11.13
N MET A 338 9.10 -4.25 -12.41
CA MET A 338 7.97 -3.78 -13.22
C MET A 338 7.14 -4.92 -13.84
N LYS A 339 7.75 -6.09 -14.04
CA LYS A 339 7.14 -7.24 -14.70
C LYS A 339 7.82 -8.53 -14.24
N LEU A 340 7.07 -9.63 -14.18
CA LEU A 340 7.63 -10.95 -13.89
C LEU A 340 8.66 -11.38 -14.96
N PRO A 341 9.74 -12.09 -14.58
CA PRO A 341 10.71 -12.64 -15.52
C PRO A 341 10.08 -13.63 -16.51
N GLY A 342 10.64 -13.73 -17.73
CA GLY A 342 10.27 -14.77 -18.71
C GLY A 342 9.50 -14.28 -19.95
N GLY A 343 9.33 -12.97 -20.14
CA GLY A 343 8.73 -12.39 -21.35
C GLY A 343 9.68 -11.48 -22.14
N LYS A 344 9.16 -10.78 -23.15
CA LYS A 344 9.87 -9.67 -23.82
C LYS A 344 10.31 -8.62 -22.80
N GLY A 345 11.41 -7.92 -23.09
CA GLY A 345 11.91 -6.81 -22.28
C GLY A 345 10.80 -5.80 -21.95
N TYR A 346 10.84 -5.26 -20.73
CA TYR A 346 9.85 -4.29 -20.28
C TYR A 346 9.94 -3.01 -21.11
N GLN A 347 8.82 -2.59 -21.70
CA GLN A 347 8.68 -1.30 -22.38
C GLN A 347 7.97 -0.35 -21.42
N PRO A 348 8.60 0.76 -21.01
CA PRO A 348 7.97 1.74 -20.14
C PRO A 348 6.67 2.29 -20.72
N CYS A 349 5.60 2.29 -19.92
CA CYS A 349 4.33 2.95 -20.23
C CYS A 349 4.35 4.47 -19.93
N TYR A 350 5.54 5.02 -19.65
CA TYR A 350 5.74 6.40 -19.24
C TYR A 350 6.97 6.99 -19.93
N ARG A 351 7.02 8.32 -19.98
CA ARG A 351 8.16 9.13 -20.38
C ARG A 351 8.28 10.29 -19.39
N ILE A 352 9.42 10.37 -18.71
CA ILE A 352 9.72 11.49 -17.83
C ILE A 352 10.30 12.62 -18.68
N THR A 353 9.68 13.79 -18.65
CA THR A 353 10.20 15.00 -19.27
C THR A 353 11.04 15.76 -18.25
N THR A 354 12.34 15.88 -18.52
CA THR A 354 13.29 16.58 -17.65
C THR A 354 13.68 17.97 -18.17
N ASP A 355 13.22 18.30 -19.38
CA ASP A 355 13.40 19.61 -20.00
C ASP A 355 12.23 20.51 -19.58
N GLY A 356 12.56 21.67 -19.00
CA GLY A 356 11.61 22.66 -18.49
C GLY A 356 10.95 23.51 -19.56
#